data_AF-E9RTA6-F1
#
_entry.id   AF-E9RTA6-F1
#
_cell.length_a   1.000
_cell.length_b   1.000
_cell.length_c   1.000
_cell.angle_alpha   90.00
_cell.angle_beta   90.00
_cell.angle_gamma   90.00
#
_symmetry.space_group_name_H-M   'P 1'
#
loop_
_entity.id
_entity.type
_entity.pdbx_description
1 polymer ?
#
loop_
_entity_poly.entity_id
_entity_poly.type
_entity_poly.pdbx_seq_one_letter_code
_entity_poly.pdbx_strand_id
1 'polypeptide(L)'
;MAEEKNAVEELNLEQKVTIKSIANWTTGFKRIETNGDVTIPPNGTVRLQRSEIIAQIQNGNRLLTGIDDRGSHATLYVDDRPTRVEVDFDSEDGTMTQAVLTTDAVKKLFEYKTMKTFESKLHELVATRAEEIAILEIIKKEKFNDFEKIRVVENYVGRKI
;
A
#
# COMPACT_ATOMS: atom_id res chain seq x y z
N MET A 1 -18.68 -7.72 -39.67
CA MET A 1 -18.69 -8.76 -38.62
C MET A 1 -17.29 -9.31 -38.58
N ALA A 2 -16.52 -8.86 -37.59
CA ALA A 2 -16.15 -9.67 -36.40
C ALA A 2 -14.76 -10.27 -36.68
N GLU A 3 -13.71 -10.13 -35.87
CA GLU A 3 -13.54 -9.75 -34.47
C GLU A 3 -12.23 -8.93 -34.34
N GLU A 4 -12.27 -7.81 -33.60
CA GLU A 4 -11.05 -7.21 -33.06
C GLU A 4 -10.55 -8.12 -31.94
N LYS A 5 -9.38 -8.73 -32.17
CA LYS A 5 -8.61 -9.47 -31.19
C LYS A 5 -8.13 -8.51 -30.10
N ASN A 6 -8.96 -8.26 -29.09
CA ASN A 6 -8.47 -7.88 -27.77
C ASN A 6 -7.84 -9.15 -27.17
N ALA A 7 -6.56 -9.35 -27.43
CA ALA A 7 -5.75 -10.29 -26.67
C ALA A 7 -5.61 -9.72 -25.26
N VAL A 8 -6.60 -10.00 -24.42
CA VAL A 8 -6.43 -9.94 -22.97
C VAL A 8 -5.34 -10.97 -22.69
N GLU A 9 -4.12 -10.55 -22.34
CA GLU A 9 -3.13 -11.47 -21.80
C GLU A 9 -3.81 -12.21 -20.64
N GLU A 10 -4.07 -13.51 -20.79
CA GLU A 10 -4.72 -14.30 -19.75
C GLU A 10 -3.91 -14.16 -18.46
N LEU A 11 -4.49 -13.49 -17.47
CA LEU A 11 -3.89 -13.24 -16.18
C LEU A 11 -3.54 -14.58 -15.54
N ASN A 12 -2.24 -14.91 -15.49
CA ASN A 12 -1.79 -16.18 -14.93
C ASN A 12 -2.05 -16.20 -13.42
N LEU A 13 -3.09 -16.92 -13.01
CA LEU A 13 -3.54 -17.01 -11.61
C LEU A 13 -2.55 -17.78 -10.71
N GLU A 14 -1.77 -18.69 -11.29
CA GLU A 14 -0.76 -19.48 -10.57
C GLU A 14 0.54 -18.70 -10.34
N GLN A 15 0.70 -17.55 -11.01
CA GLN A 15 1.87 -16.70 -10.86
C GLN A 15 2.02 -16.25 -9.41
N LYS A 16 3.25 -16.36 -8.90
CA LYS A 16 3.61 -15.81 -7.59
C LYS A 16 3.85 -14.31 -7.69
N VAL A 17 3.01 -13.55 -7.02
CA VAL A 17 3.05 -12.09 -6.91
C VAL A 17 3.64 -11.70 -5.56
N THR A 18 4.42 -10.61 -5.54
CA THR A 18 5.05 -10.10 -4.32
C THR A 18 4.10 -9.13 -3.61
N ILE A 19 3.96 -9.30 -2.30
CA ILE A 19 3.25 -8.37 -1.41
C ILE A 19 4.28 -7.76 -0.47
N LYS A 20 4.19 -6.45 -0.26
CA LYS A 20 5.06 -5.67 0.63
C LYS A 20 4.25 -5.17 1.83
N SER A 21 4.79 -5.33 3.03
CA SER A 21 4.19 -4.74 4.25
C SER A 21 4.81 -3.38 4.54
N ILE A 22 3.98 -2.38 4.80
CA ILE A 22 4.43 -1.09 5.35
C ILE A 22 4.47 -1.10 6.88
N ALA A 23 3.86 -2.10 7.52
CA ALA A 23 3.84 -2.20 8.97
C ALA A 23 5.17 -2.71 9.54
N ASN A 24 5.56 -2.15 10.69
CA ASN A 24 6.77 -2.52 11.43
C ASN A 24 6.56 -3.63 12.47
N TRP A 25 5.42 -4.29 12.42
CA TRP A 25 5.13 -5.54 13.16
C TRP A 25 4.82 -6.66 12.16
N THR A 26 4.90 -7.90 12.64
CA THR A 26 4.48 -9.06 11.86
C THR A 26 2.98 -8.98 11.58
N THR A 27 2.60 -8.94 10.31
CA THR A 27 1.20 -9.05 9.89
C THR A 27 0.94 -10.45 9.38
N GLY A 28 -0.32 -10.87 9.39
CA GLY A 28 -0.67 -12.18 8.88
C GLY A 28 -2.17 -12.33 8.71
N PHE A 29 -2.53 -13.27 7.86
CA PHE A 29 -3.91 -13.62 7.56
C PHE A 29 -4.00 -15.09 7.19
N LYS A 30 -5.17 -15.70 7.46
CA LYS A 30 -5.43 -17.08 7.08
C LYS A 30 -5.65 -17.17 5.58
N ARG A 31 -5.09 -18.18 4.94
CA ARG A 31 -5.31 -18.43 3.51
C ARG A 31 -6.76 -18.86 3.23
N ILE A 32 -7.24 -18.53 2.04
CA ILE A 32 -8.60 -18.87 1.58
C ILE A 32 -8.56 -20.06 0.64
N GLU A 33 -7.69 -20.05 -0.37
CA GLU A 33 -7.63 -21.10 -1.40
C GLU A 33 -6.89 -22.36 -0.91
N THR A 34 -6.03 -22.19 0.10
CA THR A 34 -5.15 -23.25 0.61
C THR A 34 -5.16 -23.29 2.13
N ASN A 35 -4.76 -24.43 2.71
CA ASN A 35 -4.62 -24.53 4.17
C ASN A 35 -3.36 -23.82 4.66
N GLY A 36 -3.49 -23.08 5.75
CA GLY A 36 -2.39 -22.45 6.48
C GLY A 36 -2.55 -20.95 6.65
N ASP A 37 -1.56 -20.35 7.31
CA ASP A 37 -1.50 -18.92 7.59
C ASP A 37 -0.39 -18.26 6.77
N VAL A 38 -0.66 -17.08 6.24
CA VAL A 38 0.37 -16.19 5.72
C VAL A 38 0.89 -15.36 6.86
N THR A 39 2.20 -15.38 7.06
CA THR A 39 2.90 -14.46 7.96
C THR A 39 3.87 -13.61 7.16
N ILE A 40 3.83 -12.31 7.40
CA ILE A 40 4.61 -11.30 6.71
C ILE A 40 5.44 -10.59 7.77
N PRO A 41 6.79 -10.70 7.71
CA PRO A 41 7.64 -10.05 8.68
C PRO A 41 7.53 -8.52 8.62
N PRO A 42 7.93 -7.80 9.69
CA PRO A 42 7.87 -6.35 9.73
C PRO A 42 8.69 -5.73 8.59
N ASN A 43 8.11 -4.75 7.88
CA ASN A 43 8.69 -4.14 6.67
C ASN A 43 9.13 -5.16 5.60
N GLY A 44 8.57 -6.37 5.66
CA GLY A 44 8.97 -7.51 4.87
C GLY A 44 8.15 -7.67 3.60
N THR A 45 8.52 -8.70 2.84
CA THR A 45 7.80 -9.08 1.63
C THR A 45 7.49 -10.57 1.64
N VAL A 46 6.33 -10.94 1.12
CA VAL A 46 5.95 -12.34 0.90
C VAL A 46 5.56 -12.54 -0.56
N ARG A 47 5.72 -13.75 -1.08
CA ARG A 47 5.23 -14.12 -2.40
C ARG A 47 4.04 -15.07 -2.27
N LEU A 48 2.90 -14.68 -2.81
CA LEU A 48 1.67 -15.47 -2.81
C LEU A 48 1.19 -15.70 -4.24
N GLN A 49 0.41 -16.75 -4.45
CA GLN A 49 -0.26 -16.95 -5.74
C GLN A 49 -1.25 -15.83 -5.99
N ARG A 50 -1.34 -15.36 -7.23
CA ARG A 50 -2.24 -14.29 -7.63
C ARG A 50 -3.70 -14.62 -7.29
N SER A 51 -4.14 -15.86 -7.52
CA SER A 51 -5.48 -16.33 -7.13
C SER A 51 -5.77 -16.10 -5.64
N GLU A 52 -4.83 -16.44 -4.77
CA GLU A 52 -4.96 -16.23 -3.31
C GLU A 52 -5.06 -14.73 -2.98
N ILE A 53 -4.30 -13.86 -3.64
CA ILE A 53 -4.38 -12.41 -3.43
C ILE A 53 -5.76 -11.87 -3.82
N ILE A 54 -6.25 -12.27 -4.99
CA ILE A 54 -7.57 -11.87 -5.50
C ILE A 54 -8.66 -12.36 -4.54
N ALA A 55 -8.60 -13.63 -4.11
CA ALA A 55 -9.55 -14.19 -3.16
C ALA A 55 -9.56 -13.43 -1.82
N GLN A 56 -8.38 -13.05 -1.30
CA GLN A 56 -8.27 -12.24 -0.08
C GLN A 56 -8.91 -10.86 -0.22
N ILE A 57 -8.71 -10.21 -1.37
CA ILE A 57 -9.29 -8.90 -1.66
C ILE A 57 -10.81 -9.00 -1.78
N GLN A 58 -11.31 -9.98 -2.53
CA GLN A 58 -12.75 -10.22 -2.69
C GLN A 58 -13.45 -10.61 -1.37
N ASN A 59 -12.72 -11.23 -0.44
CA ASN A 59 -13.22 -11.54 0.90
C ASN A 59 -13.08 -10.37 1.90
N GLY A 60 -12.65 -9.18 1.44
CA GLY A 60 -12.59 -7.98 2.27
C GLY A 60 -11.44 -7.99 3.27
N ASN A 61 -10.29 -8.59 2.92
CA ASN A 61 -9.09 -8.51 3.75
C ASN A 61 -8.58 -7.07 3.82
N ARG A 62 -8.95 -6.36 4.90
CA ARG A 62 -8.59 -4.95 5.15
C ARG A 62 -7.10 -4.64 5.13
N LEU A 63 -6.23 -5.64 5.32
CA LEU A 63 -4.80 -5.44 5.19
C LEU A 63 -4.44 -5.06 3.74
N LEU A 64 -5.15 -5.62 2.75
CA LEU A 64 -4.98 -5.37 1.32
C LEU A 64 -5.97 -4.32 0.80
N THR A 65 -7.22 -4.36 1.25
CA THR A 65 -8.29 -3.48 0.74
C THR A 65 -8.32 -2.10 1.41
N GLY A 66 -7.60 -1.92 2.51
CA GLY A 66 -7.48 -0.63 3.18
C GLY A 66 -8.77 -0.16 3.86
N ILE A 67 -9.06 1.14 3.77
CA ILE A 67 -10.24 1.75 4.41
C ILE A 67 -11.44 1.94 3.48
N ASP A 68 -11.23 1.83 2.17
CA ASP A 68 -12.20 2.17 1.12
C ASP A 68 -12.57 0.99 0.22
N ASP A 69 -12.11 -0.21 0.58
CA ASP A 69 -12.23 -1.45 -0.19
C ASP A 69 -11.59 -1.42 -1.59
N ARG A 70 -10.82 -0.36 -1.91
CA ARG A 70 -10.11 -0.16 -3.18
C ARG A 70 -8.58 -0.10 -2.99
N GLY A 71 -8.12 -0.51 -1.81
CA GLY A 71 -6.71 -0.58 -1.48
C GLY A 71 -6.11 0.75 -1.02
N SER A 72 -6.89 1.82 -0.84
CA SER A 72 -6.36 3.06 -0.29
C SER A 72 -6.05 2.88 1.19
N HIS A 73 -4.88 3.35 1.60
CA HIS A 73 -4.36 3.21 2.95
C HIS A 73 -4.20 1.74 3.39
N ALA A 74 -3.94 0.85 2.42
CA ALA A 74 -3.66 -0.55 2.71
C ALA A 74 -2.35 -0.73 3.48
N THR A 75 -2.35 -1.70 4.40
CA THR A 75 -1.13 -2.10 5.14
C THR A 75 -0.21 -2.99 4.29
N LEU A 76 -0.79 -3.71 3.32
CA LEU A 76 -0.14 -4.60 2.40
C LEU A 76 -0.32 -4.09 0.98
N TYR A 77 0.80 -3.91 0.28
CA TYR A 77 0.84 -3.45 -1.09
C TYR A 77 1.13 -4.61 -2.04
N VAL A 78 0.32 -4.74 -3.09
CA VAL A 78 0.51 -5.75 -4.14
C VAL A 78 1.47 -5.18 -5.18
N ASP A 79 2.69 -5.72 -5.26
CA ASP A 79 3.75 -5.27 -6.17
C ASP A 79 3.61 -5.90 -7.57
N ASP A 80 2.39 -5.88 -8.12
CA ASP A 80 2.06 -6.41 -9.44
C ASP A 80 0.88 -5.62 -10.04
N ARG A 81 1.16 -4.85 -11.09
CA ARG A 81 0.15 -4.00 -11.75
C ARG A 81 -1.01 -4.80 -12.33
N PRO A 82 -0.81 -5.91 -13.07
CA PRO A 82 -1.92 -6.71 -13.59
C PRO A 82 -2.89 -7.15 -12.49
N THR A 83 -2.37 -7.59 -11.34
CA THR A 83 -3.23 -7.98 -10.19
C THR A 83 -3.99 -6.79 -9.62
N ARG A 84 -3.37 -5.61 -9.53
CA ARG A 84 -4.06 -4.40 -9.03
C ARG A 84 -5.15 -3.91 -9.98
N VAL A 85 -4.96 -4.08 -11.28
CA VAL A 85 -6.00 -3.76 -12.27
C VAL A 85 -7.15 -4.75 -12.17
N GLU A 86 -6.86 -6.05 -12.07
CA GLU A 86 -7.87 -7.11 -11.94
C GLU A 86 -8.80 -6.94 -10.72
N VAL A 87 -8.28 -6.36 -9.64
CA VAL A 87 -9.04 -6.13 -8.39
C VAL A 87 -9.52 -4.69 -8.23
N ASP A 88 -9.55 -3.92 -9.32
CA ASP A 88 -10.04 -2.53 -9.38
C ASP A 88 -9.30 -1.55 -8.44
N PHE A 89 -8.06 -1.86 -8.04
CA PHE A 89 -7.21 -0.92 -7.28
C PHE A 89 -6.56 0.12 -8.20
N ASP A 90 -6.15 -0.31 -9.38
CA ASP A 90 -5.62 0.56 -10.44
C ASP A 90 -6.59 0.53 -11.64
N SER A 91 -6.86 1.68 -12.28
CA SER A 91 -7.57 1.69 -13.56
C SER A 91 -6.66 1.25 -14.71
N GLU A 92 -7.22 0.61 -15.73
CA GLU A 92 -6.50 0.24 -16.96
C GLU A 92 -5.82 1.47 -17.60
N ASP A 93 -6.52 2.61 -17.64
CA ASP A 93 -6.04 3.90 -18.14
C ASP A 93 -4.99 4.58 -17.23
N GLY A 94 -4.74 4.04 -16.03
CA GLY A 94 -3.78 4.59 -15.06
C GLY A 94 -4.25 5.86 -14.35
N THR A 95 -5.52 6.25 -14.52
CA THR A 95 -6.12 7.44 -13.90
C THR A 95 -6.39 7.27 -12.41
N MET A 96 -6.67 6.05 -11.96
CA MET A 96 -6.75 5.70 -10.55
C MET A 96 -5.65 4.71 -10.23
N THR A 97 -4.96 4.95 -9.12
CA THR A 97 -3.92 4.06 -8.61
C THR A 97 -4.10 3.91 -7.12
N GLN A 98 -3.77 2.73 -6.61
CA GLN A 98 -3.81 2.43 -5.19
C GLN A 98 -3.04 3.48 -4.37
N ALA A 99 -3.73 4.19 -3.46
CA ALA A 99 -3.12 5.20 -2.60
C ALA A 99 -2.45 4.52 -1.40
N VAL A 100 -1.14 4.24 -1.51
CA VAL A 100 -0.36 3.62 -0.42
C VAL A 100 0.83 4.48 -0.03
N LEU A 101 1.09 4.56 1.27
CA LEU A 101 2.28 5.20 1.79
C LEU A 101 3.56 4.49 1.31
N THR A 102 4.37 5.21 0.54
CA THR A 102 5.69 4.74 0.07
C THR A 102 6.77 5.73 0.46
N THR A 103 8.03 5.27 0.45
CA THR A 103 9.19 6.14 0.71
C THR A 103 9.25 7.32 -0.27
N ASP A 104 8.88 7.12 -1.54
CA ASP A 104 8.81 8.18 -2.54
C ASP A 104 7.72 9.22 -2.23
N ALA A 105 6.54 8.76 -1.79
CA ALA A 105 5.46 9.65 -1.38
C ALA A 105 5.85 10.53 -0.18
N VAL A 106 6.57 9.96 0.81
CA VAL A 106 7.09 10.72 1.95
C VAL A 106 8.18 11.71 1.51
N LYS A 107 9.06 11.34 0.58
CA LYS A 107 10.04 12.29 0.02
C LYS A 107 9.35 13.49 -0.63
N LYS A 108 8.38 13.24 -1.51
CA LYS A 108 7.56 14.27 -2.15
C LYS A 108 6.82 15.13 -1.13
N LEU A 109 6.33 14.54 -0.04
CA LEU A 109 5.72 15.27 1.05
C LEU A 109 6.70 16.30 1.64
N PHE A 110 7.95 15.90 1.91
CA PHE A 110 8.96 16.79 2.47
C PHE A 110 9.49 17.83 1.46
N GLU A 111 9.31 17.65 0.16
CA GLU A 111 9.66 18.63 -0.87
C GLU A 111 8.71 19.84 -0.90
N TYR A 112 7.50 19.73 -0.33
CA TYR A 112 6.59 20.87 -0.27
C TYR A 112 7.19 22.03 0.55
N LYS A 113 7.24 23.21 -0.08
CA LYS A 113 7.82 24.42 0.52
C LYS A 113 6.94 25.06 1.58
N THR A 114 5.61 24.94 1.43
CA THR A 114 4.65 25.63 2.27
C THR A 114 4.13 24.70 3.35
N MET A 115 4.21 25.11 4.61
CA MET A 115 3.76 24.28 5.74
C MET A 115 2.28 23.92 5.67
N LYS A 116 1.39 24.83 5.26
CA LYS A 116 -0.03 24.51 5.05
C LYS A 116 -0.24 23.39 4.03
N THR A 117 0.52 23.41 2.93
CA THR A 117 0.42 22.39 1.89
C THR A 117 0.98 21.05 2.39
N PHE A 118 2.08 21.10 3.15
CA PHE A 118 2.64 19.93 3.82
C PHE A 118 1.62 19.29 4.76
N GLU A 119 0.98 20.05 5.64
CA GLU A 119 -0.03 19.55 6.58
C GLU A 119 -1.22 18.92 5.87
N SER A 120 -1.83 19.62 4.90
CA SER A 120 -2.93 19.03 4.12
C SER A 120 -2.52 17.72 3.44
N LYS A 121 -1.34 17.69 2.80
CA LYS A 121 -0.86 16.49 2.12
C LYS A 121 -0.52 15.36 3.08
N LEU A 122 -0.07 15.67 4.30
CA LEU A 122 0.16 14.69 5.36
C LEU A 122 -1.16 14.02 5.78
N HIS A 123 -2.21 14.81 6.01
CA HIS A 123 -3.54 14.30 6.36
C HIS A 123 -4.14 13.43 5.25
N GLU A 124 -3.91 13.78 3.98
CA GLU A 124 -4.34 12.97 2.83
C GLU A 124 -3.53 11.68 2.68
N LEU A 125 -2.23 11.70 3.03
CA LEU A 125 -1.32 10.57 2.81
C LEU A 125 -1.35 9.55 3.96
N VAL A 126 -1.64 9.99 5.18
CA VAL A 126 -1.61 9.17 6.39
C VAL A 126 -2.97 9.18 7.05
N ALA A 127 -3.72 8.09 6.88
CA ALA A 127 -5.06 7.92 7.46
C ALA A 127 -5.15 6.78 8.47
N THR A 128 -4.27 5.77 8.34
CA THR A 128 -4.29 4.58 9.19
C THR A 128 -3.12 4.53 10.16
N ARG A 129 -3.31 3.81 11.26
CA ARG A 129 -2.26 3.55 12.26
C ARG A 129 -1.00 2.89 11.66
N ALA A 130 -1.15 2.08 10.62
CA ALA A 130 -0.01 1.48 9.93
C ALA A 130 0.85 2.54 9.25
N GLU A 131 0.21 3.48 8.55
CA GLU A 131 0.88 4.59 7.88
C GLU A 131 1.49 5.58 8.85
N GLU A 132 0.79 5.87 9.96
CA GLU A 132 1.30 6.72 11.05
C GLU A 132 2.65 6.22 11.59
N ILE A 133 2.80 4.91 11.74
CA ILE A 133 4.03 4.32 12.24
C ILE A 133 5.08 4.23 11.12
N ALA A 134 4.65 3.86 9.92
CA ALA A 134 5.52 3.73 8.74
C ALA A 134 6.16 5.07 8.35
N ILE A 135 5.43 6.19 8.40
CA ILE A 135 5.99 7.51 8.06
C ILE A 135 7.12 7.90 9.03
N LEU A 136 6.98 7.62 10.34
CA LEU A 136 8.03 7.89 11.33
C LEU A 136 9.29 7.06 11.04
N GLU A 137 9.13 5.80 10.68
CA GLU A 137 10.27 4.94 10.30
C GLU A 137 10.95 5.41 9.02
N ILE A 138 10.18 5.80 8.01
CA ILE A 138 10.71 6.36 6.76
C ILE A 138 11.49 7.64 7.06
N ILE A 139 10.95 8.52 7.90
CA ILE A 139 11.63 9.76 8.27
C ILE A 139 12.98 9.48 8.93
N LYS A 140 13.01 8.52 9.87
CA LYS A 140 14.21 8.09 10.58
C LYS A 140 15.24 7.44 9.65
N LYS A 141 14.78 6.62 8.71
CA LYS A 141 15.63 5.89 7.76
C LYS A 141 16.26 6.80 6.71
N GLU A 142 15.48 7.72 6.14
CA GLU A 142 15.93 8.66 5.12
C GLU A 142 16.66 9.88 5.70
N LYS A 143 16.67 10.04 7.03
CA LYS A 143 17.37 11.11 7.74
C LYS A 143 16.97 12.51 7.26
N PHE A 144 15.66 12.77 7.16
CA PHE A 144 15.19 14.12 6.87
C PHE A 144 15.65 15.09 7.96
N ASN A 145 16.07 16.29 7.55
CA ASN A 145 16.65 17.31 8.44
C ASN A 145 15.74 18.55 8.59
N ASP A 146 14.43 18.40 8.38
CA ASP A 146 13.46 19.49 8.45
C ASP A 146 12.69 19.43 9.77
N PHE A 147 13.24 20.08 10.81
CA PHE A 147 12.74 20.00 12.19
C PHE A 147 11.28 20.45 12.34
N GLU A 148 10.85 21.46 11.58
CA GLU A 148 9.48 21.97 11.65
C GLU A 148 8.49 20.94 11.11
N LYS A 149 8.77 20.37 9.93
CA LYS A 149 7.95 19.30 9.33
C LYS A 149 7.94 18.04 10.18
N ILE A 150 9.08 17.63 10.72
CA ILE A 150 9.17 16.47 11.62
C ILE A 150 8.26 16.66 12.82
N ARG A 151 8.31 17.84 13.46
CA ARG A 151 7.47 18.14 14.62
C ARG A 151 5.98 18.11 14.29
N VAL A 152 5.59 18.56 13.09
CA VAL A 152 4.20 18.44 12.62
C VAL A 152 3.78 16.99 12.49
N VAL A 153 4.63 16.14 11.90
CA VAL A 153 4.36 14.70 11.78
C VAL A 153 4.26 14.04 13.16
N GLU A 154 5.17 14.36 14.09
CA GLU A 154 5.14 13.84 15.46
C GLU A 154 3.86 14.23 16.20
N ASN A 155 3.41 15.48 16.04
CA ASN A 155 2.17 15.98 16.64
C ASN A 155 0.94 15.30 16.01
N TYR A 156 0.95 15.07 14.69
CA TYR A 156 -0.15 14.43 13.98
C TYR A 156 -0.30 12.95 14.40
N VAL A 157 0.81 12.21 14.39
CA VAL A 157 0.84 10.79 14.77
C VAL A 157 0.72 10.60 16.30
N GLY A 158 0.96 11.66 17.08
CA GLY A 158 0.99 11.59 18.54
C GLY A 158 2.16 10.76 19.10
N ARG A 159 3.23 10.57 18.31
CA ARG A 159 4.43 9.81 18.70
C ARG A 159 5.69 10.53 18.27
N LYS A 160 6.75 10.40 19.07
CA LYS A 160 8.07 10.98 18.78
C LYS A 160 8.98 9.99 18.05
N ILE A 161 9.87 10.51 17.20
CA ILE A 161 10.83 9.74 16.36
C ILE A 161 12.07 9.29 17.15
#